data_AF-A0A7X0IJL9-F1
#
_entry.id   AF-A0A7X0IJL9-F1
#
_cell.length_a   1.000
_cell.length_b   1.000
_cell.length_c   1.000
_cell.angle_alpha   90.00
_cell.angle_beta   90.00
_cell.angle_gamma   90.00
#
_symmetry.space_group_name_H-M   'P 1'
#
loop_
_entity.id
_entity.type
_entity.pdbx_description
1 polymer ?
#
loop_
_entity_poly.entity_id
_entity_poly.type
_entity_poly.pdbx_seq_one_letter_code
_entity_poly.pdbx_strand_id
1 'polypeptide(L)'
;MRLLTPAGRRLSASEAVERLAKSGVLFLDQATVADVRSFLRDWTEPYRHPHENSPGITVIHSTPFRDGENNAGFTSRSLPLHTDRAHVAAQPAIVGCLYTAQARTGGESLLLDGVRVIKAAMERRLLADAGNVVLLAPGHPWLPVITTGRGSALWRIRYRSDALARPHAATVRAKPLLNLLHELPPPDGYAFAGGQGYLIHNLRVLHGRRAFSGDRRAVRVLATVTRSSGYAYLNEGFHLPAGTPATSRTDIARVETPHPADRADGGPA
;
A
#
# COMPACT_ATOMS: atom_id res chain seq x y z
N MET A 1 3.41 24.68 0.47
CA MET A 1 3.87 23.32 0.86
C MET A 1 5.39 23.19 1.01
N ARG A 2 5.84 22.48 2.05
CA ARG A 2 7.18 21.92 2.23
C ARG A 2 7.15 20.41 1.99
N LEU A 3 8.13 19.88 1.26
CA LEU A 3 8.34 18.45 1.04
C LEU A 3 9.50 17.99 1.91
N LEU A 4 9.28 16.97 2.74
CA LEU A 4 10.20 16.57 3.80
C LEU A 4 10.50 15.07 3.74
N THR A 5 11.71 14.67 4.15
CA THR A 5 11.97 13.28 4.54
C THR A 5 11.27 12.99 5.88
N PRO A 6 11.10 11.71 6.28
CA PRO A 6 10.62 11.38 7.62
C PRO A 6 11.49 11.95 8.76
N ALA A 7 12.77 12.20 8.48
CA ALA A 7 13.69 12.86 9.42
C ALA A 7 13.60 14.40 9.39
N GLY A 8 12.62 14.99 8.69
CA GLY A 8 12.39 16.43 8.65
C GLY A 8 13.28 17.21 7.68
N ARG A 9 14.15 16.55 6.89
CA ARG A 9 14.99 17.25 5.90
C ARG A 9 14.13 17.76 4.74
N ARG A 10 14.22 19.05 4.43
CA ARG A 10 13.55 19.66 3.26
C ARG A 10 14.13 19.17 1.94
N LEU A 11 13.26 19.02 0.95
CA LEU A 11 13.55 18.53 -0.39
C LEU A 11 13.04 19.54 -1.43
N SER A 12 13.76 19.65 -2.55
CA SER A 12 13.21 20.19 -3.79
C SER A 12 12.18 19.23 -4.39
N ALA A 13 11.41 19.67 -5.39
CA ALA A 13 10.40 18.83 -6.04
C ALA A 13 11.02 17.61 -6.74
N SER A 14 12.13 17.77 -7.45
CA SER A 14 12.83 16.67 -8.13
C SER A 14 13.41 15.66 -7.14
N GLU A 15 14.09 16.14 -6.09
CA GLU A 15 14.59 15.28 -5.00
C GLU A 15 13.46 14.53 -4.30
N ALA A 16 12.28 15.15 -4.17
CA ALA A 16 11.14 14.53 -3.50
C ALA A 16 10.59 13.33 -4.29
N VAL A 17 10.49 13.42 -5.63
CA VAL A 17 10.08 12.29 -6.47
C VAL A 17 11.10 11.16 -6.39
N GLU A 18 12.39 11.49 -6.51
CA GLU A 18 13.47 10.51 -6.38
C GLU A 18 13.47 9.84 -4.99
N ARG A 19 13.26 10.64 -3.93
CA ARG A 19 13.18 10.14 -2.55
C ARG A 19 11.98 9.24 -2.36
N LEU A 20 10.82 9.59 -2.90
CA LEU A 20 9.61 8.77 -2.84
C LEU A 20 9.83 7.44 -3.55
N ALA A 21 10.49 7.45 -4.71
CA ALA A 21 10.86 6.22 -5.43
C ALA A 21 11.83 5.34 -4.62
N LYS A 22 12.87 5.94 -4.02
CA LYS A 22 13.92 5.21 -3.26
C LYS A 22 13.51 4.75 -1.88
N SER A 23 12.67 5.52 -1.17
CA SER A 23 12.32 5.25 0.24
C SER A 23 10.84 4.93 0.47
N GLY A 24 10.00 5.10 -0.53
CA GLY A 24 8.57 4.79 -0.45
C GLY A 24 7.72 5.80 0.31
N VAL A 25 8.31 6.83 0.92
CA VAL A 25 7.58 7.82 1.73
C VAL A 25 8.16 9.23 1.60
N LEU A 26 7.27 10.22 1.62
CA LEU A 26 7.56 11.64 1.63
C LEU A 26 6.56 12.32 2.59
N PHE A 27 7.02 13.24 3.43
CA PHE A 27 6.15 14.01 4.31
C PHE A 27 5.82 15.38 3.72
N LEU A 28 4.61 15.84 4.03
CA LEU A 28 4.04 17.10 3.61
C LEU A 28 3.85 17.97 4.82
N ASP A 29 4.14 19.25 4.67
CA ASP A 29 3.94 20.22 5.74
C ASP A 29 3.56 21.59 5.16
N GLN A 30 2.69 22.32 5.86
CA GLN A 30 2.06 23.55 5.35
C GLN A 30 1.55 23.40 3.91
N ALA A 31 0.89 22.27 3.63
CA ALA A 31 0.39 21.89 2.32
C ALA A 31 -1.12 22.09 2.20
N THR A 32 -1.55 22.57 1.04
CA THR A 32 -2.96 22.54 0.65
C THR A 32 -3.23 21.37 -0.31
N VAL A 33 -4.49 21.02 -0.52
CA VAL A 33 -4.86 20.02 -1.54
C VAL A 33 -4.39 20.47 -2.93
N ALA A 34 -4.49 21.77 -3.23
CA ALA A 34 -4.03 22.34 -4.50
C ALA A 34 -2.50 22.18 -4.67
N ASP A 35 -1.72 22.41 -3.61
CA ASP A 35 -0.27 22.23 -3.63
C ASP A 35 0.10 20.77 -3.98
N VAL A 36 -0.54 19.81 -3.32
CA VAL A 36 -0.29 18.37 -3.55
C VAL A 36 -0.66 17.98 -4.97
N ARG A 37 -1.82 18.43 -5.47
CA ARG A 37 -2.22 18.18 -6.86
C ARG A 37 -1.24 18.79 -7.86
N SER A 38 -0.78 20.02 -7.61
CA SER A 38 0.16 20.70 -8.49
C SER A 38 1.48 19.96 -8.54
N PHE A 39 1.99 19.48 -7.41
CA PHE A 39 3.21 18.68 -7.35
C PHE A 39 3.08 17.33 -8.08
N LEU A 40 1.92 16.67 -7.99
CA LEU A 40 1.68 15.37 -8.61
C LEU A 40 1.44 15.46 -10.12
N ARG A 41 0.84 16.54 -10.61
CA ARG A 41 0.39 16.69 -12.01
C ARG A 41 1.50 16.49 -13.04
N ASP A 42 2.74 16.84 -12.70
CA ASP A 42 3.83 16.85 -13.67
C ASP A 42 4.33 15.43 -14.02
N TRP A 43 4.03 14.43 -13.19
CA TRP A 43 4.54 13.07 -13.34
C TRP A 43 3.52 11.97 -13.03
N THR A 44 2.28 12.34 -12.68
CA THR A 44 1.19 11.41 -12.38
C THR A 44 -0.12 11.84 -13.01
N GLU A 45 -1.04 10.90 -13.10
CA GLU A 45 -2.44 11.12 -13.42
C GLU A 45 -3.33 10.66 -12.24
N PRO A 46 -4.47 11.32 -11.99
CA PRO A 46 -5.38 10.89 -10.93
C PRO A 46 -5.90 9.47 -11.16
N TYR A 47 -5.82 8.62 -10.14
CA TYR A 47 -6.38 7.27 -10.17
C TYR A 47 -7.87 7.32 -9.87
N ARG A 48 -8.71 6.90 -10.81
CA ARG A 48 -10.17 6.95 -10.68
C ARG A 48 -10.71 5.84 -9.78
N HIS A 49 -11.62 6.18 -8.88
CA HIS A 49 -12.29 5.18 -8.04
C HIS A 49 -13.72 5.60 -7.62
N PRO A 50 -14.59 4.66 -7.21
CA PRO A 50 -16.02 4.93 -6.96
C PRO A 50 -16.35 5.89 -5.81
N HIS A 51 -15.37 6.24 -4.97
CA HIS A 51 -15.59 7.04 -3.76
C HIS A 51 -14.94 8.43 -3.89
N GLU A 52 -14.61 8.86 -5.10
CA GLU A 52 -13.92 10.12 -5.32
C GLU A 52 -14.90 11.32 -5.30
N ASN A 53 -14.53 12.41 -4.63
CA ASN A 53 -15.24 13.68 -4.70
C ASN A 53 -14.84 14.50 -5.94
N SER A 54 -13.63 14.25 -6.44
CA SER A 54 -13.07 14.78 -7.68
C SER A 54 -11.95 13.84 -8.14
N PRO A 55 -11.41 13.94 -9.37
CA PRO A 55 -10.45 12.99 -9.92
C PRO A 55 -9.36 12.56 -8.94
N GLY A 56 -9.38 11.30 -8.49
CA GLY A 56 -8.40 10.73 -7.56
C GLY A 56 -8.38 11.34 -6.15
N ILE A 57 -9.41 12.07 -5.75
CA ILE A 57 -9.49 12.74 -4.45
C ILE A 57 -10.68 12.23 -3.66
N THR A 58 -10.45 11.81 -2.42
CA THR A 58 -11.49 11.50 -1.43
C THR A 58 -11.37 12.44 -0.24
N VAL A 59 -12.45 13.11 0.14
CA VAL A 59 -12.55 13.81 1.42
C VAL A 59 -12.99 12.81 2.48
N ILE A 60 -12.18 12.66 3.53
CA ILE A 60 -12.39 11.72 4.62
C ILE A 60 -12.72 12.51 5.88
N HIS A 61 -13.92 12.31 6.39
CA HIS A 61 -14.36 12.74 7.72
C HIS A 61 -14.98 11.53 8.43
N SER A 62 -14.95 11.54 9.76
CA SER A 62 -15.54 10.45 10.51
C SER A 62 -17.06 10.49 10.42
N THR A 63 -17.67 9.39 10.00
CA THR A 63 -19.11 9.14 10.10
C THR A 63 -19.36 8.02 11.13
N PRO A 64 -20.58 7.95 11.71
CA PRO A 64 -20.96 6.82 12.56
C PRO A 64 -20.80 5.49 11.80
N PHE A 65 -20.18 4.50 12.43
CA PHE A 65 -20.01 3.17 11.84
C PHE A 65 -21.38 2.48 11.69
N ARG A 66 -21.64 1.92 10.51
CA ARG A 66 -22.78 1.03 10.24
C ARG A 66 -22.25 -0.34 9.87
N ASP A 67 -22.74 -1.38 10.54
CA ASP A 67 -22.34 -2.76 10.27
C ASP A 67 -22.62 -3.14 8.80
N GLY A 68 -21.69 -3.85 8.17
CA GLY A 68 -21.83 -4.36 6.79
C GLY A 68 -21.32 -3.44 5.67
N GLU A 69 -20.96 -2.18 5.96
CA GLU A 69 -20.41 -1.28 4.95
C GLU A 69 -18.87 -1.27 4.98
N ASN A 70 -18.24 -1.21 3.79
CA ASN A 70 -16.79 -1.03 3.62
C ASN A 70 -16.34 0.42 3.92
N ASN A 71 -16.75 0.92 5.08
CA ASN A 71 -16.59 2.32 5.48
C ASN A 71 -15.58 2.48 6.62
N ALA A 72 -14.76 1.46 6.91
CA ALA A 72 -13.75 1.49 7.97
C ALA A 72 -12.83 2.73 7.87
N GLY A 73 -12.45 3.11 6.65
CA GLY A 73 -11.65 4.31 6.37
C GLY A 73 -12.32 5.64 6.73
N PHE A 74 -13.65 5.65 6.84
CA PHE A 74 -14.48 6.82 7.19
C PHE A 74 -14.94 6.80 8.65
N THR A 75 -14.37 5.94 9.50
CA THR A 75 -14.78 5.84 10.92
C THR A 75 -13.67 6.29 11.85
N SER A 76 -14.01 6.45 13.13
CA SER A 76 -13.06 6.76 14.21
C SER A 76 -12.31 5.54 14.75
N ARG A 77 -12.71 4.32 14.36
CA ARG A 77 -12.05 3.07 14.76
C ARG A 77 -10.63 2.98 14.20
N SER A 78 -9.81 2.09 14.75
CA SER A 78 -8.51 1.79 14.17
C SER A 78 -8.65 1.24 12.75
N LEU A 79 -7.76 1.65 11.86
CA LEU A 79 -7.66 1.10 10.52
C LEU A 79 -6.39 0.24 10.45
N PRO A 80 -6.51 -1.09 10.26
CA PRO A 80 -5.36 -1.97 10.13
C PRO A 80 -4.43 -1.56 8.98
N LEU A 81 -3.18 -2.00 9.05
CA LEU A 81 -2.22 -1.79 7.97
C LEU A 81 -2.76 -2.41 6.67
N HIS A 82 -2.65 -1.66 5.58
CA HIS A 82 -3.06 -2.09 4.25
C HIS A 82 -2.31 -1.32 3.16
N THR A 83 -2.38 -1.85 1.95
CA THR A 83 -2.15 -1.11 0.71
C THR A 83 -3.51 -0.75 0.10
N ASP A 84 -3.60 0.45 -0.44
CA ASP A 84 -4.86 0.97 -0.93
C ASP A 84 -5.26 0.26 -2.22
N ARG A 85 -6.53 -0.12 -2.32
CA ARG A 85 -7.09 -0.90 -3.44
C ARG A 85 -6.38 -2.27 -3.65
N ALA A 86 -5.86 -2.91 -2.60
CA ALA A 86 -5.15 -4.20 -2.72
C ALA A 86 -5.90 -5.32 -3.49
N HIS A 87 -7.25 -5.30 -3.46
CA HIS A 87 -8.12 -6.28 -4.10
C HIS A 87 -8.30 -6.10 -5.61
N VAL A 88 -7.81 -5.00 -6.22
CA VAL A 88 -7.91 -4.80 -7.67
C VAL A 88 -6.57 -4.99 -8.37
N ALA A 89 -6.59 -5.51 -9.60
CA ALA A 89 -5.39 -5.83 -10.36
C ALA A 89 -4.44 -4.63 -10.54
N ALA A 90 -4.96 -3.46 -10.89
CA ALA A 90 -4.18 -2.22 -11.01
C ALA A 90 -4.42 -1.32 -9.79
N GLN A 91 -3.51 -1.36 -8.80
CA GLN A 91 -3.52 -0.43 -7.66
C GLN A 91 -3.01 0.95 -8.08
N PRO A 92 -3.41 2.04 -7.40
CA PRO A 92 -2.71 3.30 -7.52
C PRO A 92 -1.26 3.11 -7.07
N ALA A 93 -0.33 3.74 -7.78
CA ALA A 93 1.09 3.70 -7.43
C ALA A 93 1.40 4.60 -6.23
N ILE A 94 0.71 5.74 -6.16
CA ILE A 94 0.89 6.80 -5.18
C ILE A 94 -0.38 6.97 -4.37
N VAL A 95 -0.24 7.01 -3.05
CA VAL A 95 -1.30 7.39 -2.10
C VAL A 95 -0.81 8.58 -1.31
N GLY A 96 -1.63 9.62 -1.24
CA GLY A 96 -1.43 10.78 -0.37
C GLY A 96 -2.49 10.82 0.72
N CYS A 97 -2.11 11.25 1.91
CA CYS A 97 -3.05 11.62 2.98
C CYS A 97 -2.64 12.98 3.54
N LEU A 98 -3.46 14.00 3.30
CA LEU A 98 -3.27 15.36 3.79
C LEU A 98 -4.32 15.66 4.85
N TYR A 99 -3.91 16.08 6.03
CA TYR A 99 -4.80 16.41 7.13
C TYR A 99 -5.29 17.85 7.00
N THR A 100 -6.59 18.05 7.18
CA THR A 100 -7.21 19.38 7.28
C THR A 100 -7.64 19.71 8.70
N ALA A 101 -7.86 18.69 9.53
CA ALA A 101 -8.04 18.81 10.97
C ALA A 101 -7.50 17.57 11.70
N GLN A 102 -6.78 17.78 12.81
CA GLN A 102 -6.27 16.70 13.65
C GLN A 102 -7.38 16.15 14.57
N ALA A 103 -7.28 14.88 14.92
CA ALA A 103 -8.09 14.31 15.99
C ALA A 103 -7.77 14.99 17.34
N ARG A 104 -8.71 14.91 18.29
CA ARG A 104 -8.48 15.38 19.68
C ARG A 104 -7.51 14.47 20.42
N THR A 105 -7.69 13.15 20.27
CA THR A 105 -6.84 12.12 20.87
C THR A 105 -6.65 10.97 19.88
N GLY A 106 -5.47 10.35 19.89
CA GLY A 106 -5.12 9.25 18.99
C GLY A 106 -5.07 9.67 17.51
N GLY A 107 -5.38 8.73 16.61
CA GLY A 107 -5.51 9.01 15.18
C GLY A 107 -4.20 9.14 14.42
N GLU A 108 -3.08 8.74 15.03
CA GLU A 108 -1.77 8.70 14.39
C GLU A 108 -1.82 7.82 13.16
N SER A 109 -1.25 8.33 12.06
CA SER A 109 -0.98 7.54 10.87
C SER A 109 0.05 6.48 11.21
N LEU A 110 -0.17 5.25 10.78
CA LEU A 110 0.77 4.15 10.90
C LEU A 110 1.37 3.88 9.53
N LEU A 111 2.70 3.84 9.42
CA LEU A 111 3.41 3.52 8.17
C LEU A 111 4.39 2.37 8.41
N LEU A 112 4.37 1.36 7.55
CA LEU A 112 5.31 0.25 7.57
C LEU A 112 5.95 0.09 6.19
N ASP A 113 7.27 0.28 6.11
CA ASP A 113 8.02 0.02 4.88
C ASP A 113 8.06 -1.48 4.58
N GLY A 114 7.48 -1.87 3.45
CA GLY A 114 7.45 -3.25 2.95
C GLY A 114 8.83 -3.87 2.74
N VAL A 115 9.89 -3.07 2.59
CA VAL A 115 11.27 -3.59 2.58
C VAL A 115 11.58 -4.36 3.87
N ARG A 116 11.06 -3.92 5.02
CA ARG A 116 11.24 -4.63 6.32
C ARG A 116 10.58 -6.01 6.28
N VAL A 117 9.39 -6.11 5.67
CA VAL A 117 8.65 -7.38 5.52
C VAL A 117 9.38 -8.32 4.59
N ILE A 118 9.82 -7.83 3.43
CA ILE A 118 10.54 -8.63 2.44
C ILE A 118 11.87 -9.13 3.02
N LYS A 119 12.66 -8.27 3.67
CA LYS A 119 13.92 -8.68 4.33
C LYS A 119 13.70 -9.77 5.36
N ALA A 120 12.72 -9.61 6.26
CA ALA A 120 12.38 -10.63 7.24
C ALA A 120 11.95 -11.96 6.58
N ALA A 121 11.23 -11.92 5.46
CA ALA A 121 10.86 -13.10 4.72
C ALA A 121 12.07 -13.77 4.04
N MET A 122 13.01 -12.98 3.51
CA MET A 122 14.24 -13.47 2.86
C MET A 122 15.20 -14.12 3.85
N GLU A 123 15.42 -13.49 5.00
CA GLU A 123 16.26 -14.02 6.09
C GLU A 123 15.76 -15.39 6.56
N ARG A 124 14.43 -15.58 6.57
CA ARG A 124 13.76 -16.84 6.92
C ARG A 124 13.58 -17.79 5.73
N ARG A 125 14.10 -17.45 4.54
CA ARG A 125 13.97 -18.21 3.28
C ARG A 125 12.53 -18.54 2.90
N LEU A 126 11.60 -17.65 3.20
CA LEU A 126 10.17 -17.86 2.99
C LEU A 126 9.71 -17.53 1.57
N LEU A 127 10.50 -16.81 0.79
CA LEU A 127 10.05 -16.29 -0.52
C LEU A 127 10.26 -17.24 -1.69
N ALA A 128 11.14 -18.25 -1.56
CA ALA A 128 11.44 -19.21 -2.63
C ALA A 128 10.18 -19.99 -3.08
N ASP A 129 9.35 -20.39 -2.11
CA ASP A 129 8.13 -21.15 -2.39
C ASP A 129 6.84 -20.31 -2.28
N ALA A 130 6.88 -19.13 -1.63
CA ALA A 130 5.67 -18.49 -1.12
C ALA A 130 5.14 -17.28 -1.92
N GLY A 131 5.95 -16.68 -2.80
CA GLY A 131 5.63 -15.41 -3.49
C GLY A 131 4.33 -15.42 -4.32
N ASN A 132 3.83 -16.60 -4.72
CA ASN A 132 2.59 -16.70 -5.50
C ASN A 132 1.50 -17.57 -4.83
N VAL A 133 1.73 -18.01 -3.59
CA VAL A 133 0.83 -18.96 -2.90
C VAL A 133 0.23 -18.37 -1.61
N VAL A 134 0.67 -17.19 -1.16
CA VAL A 134 -0.12 -16.39 -0.22
C VAL A 134 -0.94 -15.37 -1.01
N LEU A 135 -2.25 -15.53 -0.98
CA LEU A 135 -3.21 -14.79 -1.79
C LEU A 135 -4.15 -13.96 -0.90
N LEU A 136 -4.63 -12.82 -1.38
CA LEU A 136 -5.68 -12.06 -0.70
C LEU A 136 -7.06 -12.67 -0.97
N ALA A 137 -7.77 -13.09 0.09
CA ALA A 137 -9.11 -13.68 0.05
C ALA A 137 -10.00 -13.14 1.20
N PRO A 138 -11.35 -13.23 1.18
CA PRO A 138 -12.21 -13.65 0.10
C PRO A 138 -12.49 -12.46 -0.83
N GLY A 139 -11.60 -12.19 -1.77
CA GLY A 139 -11.78 -11.16 -2.79
C GLY A 139 -11.36 -11.75 -4.12
N HIS A 140 -12.21 -11.66 -5.15
CA HIS A 140 -11.85 -12.10 -6.49
C HIS A 140 -11.37 -10.91 -7.34
N PRO A 141 -10.27 -11.06 -8.11
CA PRO A 141 -9.41 -12.25 -8.18
C PRO A 141 -8.53 -12.42 -6.92
N TRP A 142 -8.13 -13.66 -6.62
CA TRP A 142 -7.16 -13.94 -5.57
C TRP A 142 -5.78 -13.48 -6.05
N LEU A 143 -5.29 -12.37 -5.50
CA LEU A 143 -4.04 -11.74 -5.92
C LEU A 143 -2.91 -12.08 -4.93
N PRO A 144 -1.68 -12.34 -5.38
CA PRO A 144 -0.59 -12.62 -4.47
C PRO A 144 -0.21 -11.41 -3.60
N VAL A 145 0.12 -11.69 -2.34
CA VAL A 145 0.48 -10.68 -1.35
C VAL A 145 1.87 -10.08 -1.62
N ILE A 146 2.84 -10.88 -2.06
CA ILE A 146 4.21 -10.41 -2.39
C ILE A 146 4.61 -10.94 -3.76
N THR A 147 4.72 -10.08 -4.76
CA THR A 147 5.17 -10.51 -6.11
C THR A 147 6.49 -9.86 -6.47
N THR A 148 7.33 -10.60 -7.19
CA THR A 148 8.39 -10.03 -8.03
C THR A 148 7.84 -9.84 -9.45
N GLY A 149 8.07 -8.70 -10.08
CA GLY A 149 7.66 -8.46 -11.47
C GLY A 149 8.30 -9.49 -12.41
N ARG A 150 7.59 -9.89 -13.47
CA ARG A 150 8.09 -10.87 -14.45
C ARG A 150 9.37 -10.32 -15.09
N GLY A 151 10.51 -10.95 -14.79
CA GLY A 151 11.82 -10.56 -15.34
C GLY A 151 12.41 -9.27 -14.77
N SER A 152 11.70 -8.54 -13.90
CA SER A 152 12.17 -7.30 -13.29
C SER A 152 12.57 -7.51 -11.84
N ALA A 153 13.59 -6.79 -11.38
CA ALA A 153 14.00 -6.73 -9.98
C ALA A 153 13.06 -5.88 -9.11
N LEU A 154 11.78 -5.79 -9.52
CA LEU A 154 10.76 -4.99 -8.86
C LEU A 154 9.91 -5.86 -7.96
N TRP A 155 9.79 -5.43 -6.71
CA TRP A 155 8.94 -6.05 -5.70
C TRP A 155 7.64 -5.28 -5.58
N ARG A 156 6.59 -5.98 -5.18
CA ARG A 156 5.29 -5.41 -4.89
C ARG A 156 4.68 -6.11 -3.69
N ILE A 157 4.06 -5.33 -2.82
CA ILE A 157 3.24 -5.83 -1.73
C ILE A 157 1.78 -5.43 -1.97
N ARG A 158 0.87 -6.37 -1.70
CA ARG A 158 -0.57 -6.18 -1.63
C ARG A 158 -1.03 -6.72 -0.30
N TYR A 159 -1.54 -5.85 0.57
CA TYR A 159 -1.89 -6.30 1.90
C TYR A 159 -3.19 -5.65 2.39
N ARG A 160 -4.03 -6.46 3.00
CA ARG A 160 -5.16 -6.08 3.84
C ARG A 160 -5.29 -7.17 4.89
N SER A 161 -5.82 -6.84 6.07
CA SER A 161 -6.17 -7.82 7.08
C SER A 161 -7.49 -7.41 7.72
N ASP A 162 -8.54 -7.42 6.90
CA ASP A 162 -9.89 -7.00 7.29
C ASP A 162 -10.96 -7.87 6.62
N ALA A 163 -12.22 -7.46 6.77
CA ALA A 163 -13.36 -8.19 6.23
C ALA A 163 -13.38 -8.26 4.70
N LEU A 164 -12.73 -7.33 3.98
CA LEU A 164 -12.70 -7.37 2.52
C LEU A 164 -11.70 -8.37 1.97
N ALA A 165 -10.51 -8.39 2.57
CA ALA A 165 -9.45 -9.28 2.17
C ALA A 165 -8.45 -9.47 3.31
N ARG A 166 -7.94 -10.69 3.40
CA ARG A 166 -6.89 -11.12 4.30
C ARG A 166 -5.97 -12.12 3.58
N PRO A 167 -4.69 -12.21 3.97
CA PRO A 167 -3.80 -13.22 3.41
C PRO A 167 -4.33 -14.62 3.71
N HIS A 168 -4.23 -15.50 2.71
CA HIS A 168 -4.58 -16.90 2.79
C HIS A 168 -3.46 -17.72 2.16
N ALA A 169 -3.00 -18.76 2.87
CA ALA A 169 -1.99 -19.67 2.37
C ALA A 169 -2.65 -20.76 1.51
N ALA A 170 -2.40 -20.76 0.21
CA ALA A 170 -2.88 -21.78 -0.72
C ALA A 170 -2.22 -23.16 -0.50
N THR A 171 -1.09 -23.21 0.21
CA THR A 171 -0.37 -24.45 0.52
C THR A 171 0.14 -24.46 1.96
N VAL A 172 0.39 -25.64 2.52
CA VAL A 172 0.98 -25.77 3.87
C VAL A 172 2.37 -25.13 3.95
N ARG A 173 3.16 -25.19 2.88
CA ARG A 173 4.49 -24.56 2.81
C ARG A 173 4.43 -23.03 2.90
N ALA A 174 3.31 -22.42 2.56
CA ALA A 174 3.10 -20.98 2.63
C ALA A 174 2.70 -20.48 4.05
N LYS A 175 2.37 -21.39 4.98
CA LYS A 175 1.95 -21.02 6.35
C LYS A 175 2.98 -20.16 7.10
N PRO A 176 4.30 -20.40 7.02
CA PRO A 176 5.26 -19.55 7.70
C PRO A 176 5.28 -18.10 7.16
N LEU A 177 5.08 -17.90 5.84
CA LEU A 177 4.91 -16.56 5.28
C LEU A 177 3.59 -15.93 5.75
N LEU A 178 2.51 -16.69 5.79
CA LEU A 178 1.24 -16.23 6.35
C LEU A 178 1.38 -15.78 7.81
N ASN A 179 2.10 -16.54 8.65
CA ASN A 179 2.36 -16.18 10.04
C ASN A 179 3.17 -14.88 10.14
N LEU A 180 4.22 -14.72 9.33
CA LEU A 180 4.97 -13.45 9.25
C LEU A 180 4.05 -12.27 8.86
N LEU A 181 3.09 -12.49 7.97
CA LEU A 181 2.13 -11.48 7.54
C LEU A 181 1.03 -11.20 8.59
N HIS A 182 0.76 -12.11 9.51
CA HIS A 182 -0.08 -11.85 10.69
C HIS A 182 0.69 -11.11 11.78
N GLU A 183 1.99 -11.37 11.89
CA GLU A 183 2.92 -10.80 12.86
C GLU A 183 3.83 -9.74 12.22
N LEU A 184 3.22 -8.82 11.47
CA LEU A 184 3.99 -7.77 10.80
C LEU A 184 4.85 -6.99 11.80
N PRO A 185 6.06 -6.55 11.40
CA PRO A 185 6.88 -5.69 12.22
C PRO A 185 6.10 -4.43 12.67
N PRO A 186 6.36 -3.89 13.87
CA PRO A 186 5.67 -2.69 14.35
C PRO A 186 5.81 -1.53 13.37
N PRO A 187 4.71 -0.86 12.99
CA PRO A 187 4.75 0.33 12.14
C PRO A 187 5.25 1.55 12.91
N ASP A 188 5.77 2.52 12.18
CA ASP A 188 6.09 3.84 12.73
C ASP A 188 4.81 4.68 12.80
N GLY A 189 4.60 5.38 13.93
CA GLY A 189 3.43 6.19 14.20
C GLY A 189 3.72 7.69 14.05
N TYR A 190 2.84 8.42 13.36
CA TYR A 190 3.00 9.85 13.09
C TYR A 190 1.70 10.61 13.36
N ALA A 191 1.77 11.62 14.23
CA ALA A 191 0.68 12.58 14.43
C ALA A 191 0.87 13.75 13.45
N PHE A 192 -0.16 14.02 12.64
CA PHE A 192 -0.15 15.11 11.67
C PHE A 192 -1.22 16.14 12.02
N ALA A 193 -0.82 17.42 12.03
CA ALA A 193 -1.70 18.56 12.17
C ALA A 193 -2.34 18.97 10.84
N GLY A 194 -3.25 19.96 10.87
CA GLY A 194 -3.79 20.57 9.66
C GLY A 194 -2.68 21.14 8.76
N GLY A 195 -2.74 20.82 7.47
CA GLY A 195 -1.71 21.16 6.48
C GLY A 195 -0.53 20.18 6.45
N GLN A 196 -0.53 19.12 7.27
CA GLN A 196 0.51 18.10 7.28
C GLN A 196 0.01 16.77 6.73
N GLY A 197 0.92 15.90 6.32
CA GLY A 197 0.54 14.61 5.78
C GLY A 197 1.70 13.85 5.16
N TYR A 198 1.37 12.91 4.29
CA TYR A 198 2.36 12.10 3.59
C TYR A 198 1.91 11.75 2.17
N LEU A 199 2.90 11.46 1.33
CA LEU A 199 2.77 10.67 0.11
C LEU A 199 3.55 9.36 0.30
N ILE A 200 2.98 8.26 -0.16
CA ILE A 200 3.62 6.94 -0.12
C ILE A 200 3.58 6.27 -1.49
N HIS A 201 4.57 5.44 -1.74
CA HIS A 201 4.51 4.44 -2.78
C HIS A 201 3.68 3.26 -2.28
N ASN A 202 2.44 3.17 -2.77
CA ASN A 202 1.41 2.27 -2.27
C ASN A 202 1.71 0.77 -2.52
N LEU A 203 2.56 0.45 -3.50
CA LEU A 203 2.99 -0.94 -3.74
C LEU A 203 4.12 -1.38 -2.80
N ARG A 204 4.61 -0.49 -1.94
CA ARG A 204 5.72 -0.71 -1.00
C ARG A 204 5.29 -0.51 0.44
N VAL A 205 4.73 0.66 0.75
CA VAL A 205 4.46 1.08 2.12
C VAL A 205 3.02 0.70 2.49
N LEU A 206 2.89 -0.10 3.54
CA LEU A 206 1.60 -0.35 4.17
C LEU A 206 1.28 0.84 5.05
N HIS A 207 0.01 1.25 5.09
CA HIS A 207 -0.43 2.33 5.95
C HIS A 207 -1.71 1.98 6.69
N GLY A 208 -1.94 2.64 7.81
CA GLY A 208 -3.10 2.45 8.68
C GLY A 208 -3.24 3.62 9.63
N ARG A 209 -4.05 3.44 10.68
CA ARG A 209 -4.28 4.50 11.67
C ARG A 209 -4.71 3.93 13.02
N ARG A 210 -4.23 4.51 14.13
CA ARG A 210 -4.78 4.23 15.47
C ARG A 210 -6.20 4.76 15.62
N ALA A 211 -7.02 4.15 16.48
CA ALA A 211 -8.33 4.70 16.81
C ALA A 211 -8.22 6.15 17.34
N PHE A 212 -9.27 6.95 17.18
CA PHE A 212 -9.26 8.35 17.59
C PHE A 212 -10.60 8.84 18.13
N SER A 213 -10.57 10.02 18.76
CA SER A 213 -11.76 10.80 19.13
C SER A 213 -11.69 12.23 18.59
N GLY A 214 -12.84 12.88 18.44
CA GLY A 214 -12.95 14.24 17.91
C GLY A 214 -13.08 14.33 16.38
N ASP A 215 -12.97 15.55 15.86
CA ASP A 215 -13.25 15.87 14.45
C ASP A 215 -11.98 15.84 13.60
N ARG A 216 -11.52 14.62 13.29
CA ARG A 216 -10.41 14.40 12.36
C ARG A 216 -10.90 14.49 10.93
N ARG A 217 -10.22 15.31 10.12
CA ARG A 217 -10.52 15.46 8.69
C ARG A 217 -9.24 15.33 7.87
N ALA A 218 -9.33 14.55 6.80
CA ALA A 218 -8.22 14.33 5.89
C ALA A 218 -8.70 14.28 4.45
N VAL A 219 -7.79 14.49 3.51
CA VAL A 219 -7.99 14.33 2.08
C VAL A 219 -7.04 13.25 1.62
N ARG A 220 -7.59 12.20 1.02
CA ARG A 220 -6.83 11.17 0.34
C ARG A 220 -6.67 11.51 -1.12
N VAL A 221 -5.47 11.30 -1.64
CA VAL A 221 -5.13 11.46 -3.06
C VAL A 221 -4.62 10.13 -3.59
N LEU A 222 -5.16 9.66 -4.71
CA LEU A 222 -4.73 8.45 -5.40
C LEU A 222 -4.23 8.81 -6.80
N ALA A 223 -3.06 8.32 -7.19
CA ALA A 223 -2.49 8.59 -8.49
C ALA A 223 -1.73 7.40 -9.08
N THR A 224 -1.72 7.36 -10.41
CA THR A 224 -0.89 6.47 -11.24
C THR A 224 0.23 7.32 -11.83
N VAL A 225 1.45 6.77 -11.92
CA VAL A 225 2.56 7.49 -12.56
C VAL A 225 2.35 7.50 -14.07
N THR A 226 2.53 8.64 -14.74
CA THR A 226 2.35 8.72 -16.20
C THR A 226 3.39 7.85 -16.91
N ARG A 227 3.00 7.21 -18.04
CA ARG A 227 3.91 6.34 -18.80
C ARG A 227 5.13 7.06 -19.38
N SER A 228 5.01 8.36 -19.62
CA SER A 228 6.11 9.21 -20.10
C SER A 228 7.09 9.62 -19.00
N SER A 229 6.75 9.42 -17.73
CA SER A 229 7.64 9.73 -16.60
C SER A 229 8.78 8.72 -16.52
N GLY A 230 9.99 9.18 -16.21
CA GLY A 230 11.13 8.31 -15.87
C GLY A 230 10.89 7.43 -14.63
N TYR A 231 9.79 7.67 -13.89
CA TYR A 231 9.37 6.89 -12.73
C TYR A 231 8.20 5.94 -13.02
N ALA A 232 7.83 5.71 -14.28
CA ALA A 232 6.69 4.87 -14.65
C ALA A 232 6.73 3.45 -14.05
N TYR A 233 7.92 2.93 -13.75
CA TYR A 233 8.10 1.63 -13.08
C TYR A 233 7.46 1.56 -11.68
N LEU A 234 7.19 2.70 -11.02
CA LEU A 234 6.48 2.74 -9.74
C LEU A 234 5.04 2.24 -9.85
N ASN A 235 4.47 2.16 -11.05
CA ASN A 235 3.19 1.49 -11.28
C ASN A 235 3.29 -0.04 -11.16
N GLU A 236 4.50 -0.59 -11.27
CA GLU A 236 4.75 -2.02 -11.26
C GLU A 236 5.23 -2.49 -9.88
N GLY A 237 6.10 -1.71 -9.24
CA GLY A 237 6.64 -2.03 -7.93
C GLY A 237 7.83 -1.14 -7.56
N PHE A 238 8.69 -1.65 -6.69
CA PHE A 238 9.85 -0.95 -6.16
C PHE A 238 11.10 -1.83 -6.15
N HIS A 239 12.27 -1.20 -6.21
CA HIS A 239 13.54 -1.88 -6.01
C HIS A 239 13.86 -2.03 -4.52
N LEU A 240 14.44 -3.17 -4.14
CA LEU A 240 15.09 -3.29 -2.84
C LEU A 240 16.35 -2.42 -2.80
N PRO A 241 16.71 -1.85 -1.63
CA PRO A 241 17.98 -1.14 -1.47
C PRO A 241 19.17 -2.05 -1.83
N ALA A 242 20.23 -1.46 -2.38
CA ALA A 242 21.48 -2.15 -2.66
C ALA A 242 22.03 -2.86 -1.40
N GLY A 243 22.64 -4.03 -1.59
CA GLY A 243 23.15 -4.86 -0.48
C GLY A 243 22.07 -5.68 0.26
N THR A 244 20.81 -5.61 -0.15
CA THR A 244 19.82 -6.61 0.29
C THR A 244 20.21 -7.96 -0.34
N PRO A 245 20.28 -9.08 0.42
CA PRO A 245 20.68 -10.39 -0.12
C PRO A 245 19.86 -10.69 -1.37
N ALA A 246 20.43 -11.26 -2.43
CA ALA A 246 19.61 -11.69 -3.56
C ALA A 246 18.92 -13.02 -3.21
N THR A 247 17.62 -13.16 -3.45
CA THR A 247 17.05 -14.49 -3.68
C THR A 247 17.63 -14.99 -5.00
N SER A 248 18.19 -16.21 -5.05
CA SER A 248 18.78 -16.68 -6.31
C SER A 248 17.67 -16.77 -7.38
N ARG A 249 18.00 -16.45 -8.63
CA ARG A 249 17.03 -16.52 -9.75
C ARG A 249 16.43 -17.93 -9.93
N THR A 250 17.08 -18.95 -9.39
CA THR A 250 16.68 -20.35 -9.42
C THR A 250 15.59 -20.68 -8.38
N ASP A 251 15.38 -19.80 -7.39
CA ASP A 251 14.44 -20.02 -6.28
C ASP A 251 13.02 -19.52 -6.58
N ILE A 252 12.75 -18.94 -7.75
CA ILE A 252 11.41 -18.47 -8.10
C ILE A 252 10.87 -19.36 -9.21
N ALA A 253 10.20 -20.44 -8.84
CA ALA A 253 9.56 -21.34 -9.79
C ALA A 253 8.57 -20.57 -10.68
N ARG A 254 8.72 -20.72 -12.00
CA ARG A 254 7.69 -20.33 -12.97
C ARG A 254 6.47 -21.21 -12.72
N VAL A 255 5.31 -20.59 -12.50
CA VAL A 255 4.02 -21.28 -12.52
C VAL A 255 3.09 -20.49 -13.42
N GLU A 256 2.63 -21.15 -14.47
CA GLU A 256 1.55 -20.69 -15.32
C GLU A 256 0.28 -20.57 -14.47
N THR A 257 -0.47 -19.49 -14.68
CA THR A 257 -1.79 -19.33 -14.05
C THR A 257 -2.63 -20.58 -14.30
N PRO A 258 -3.23 -21.22 -13.28
CA PRO A 258 -4.13 -22.35 -13.52
C PRO A 258 -5.27 -21.87 -14.40
N HIS A 259 -5.48 -22.56 -15.52
CA HIS A 259 -6.63 -22.31 -16.39
C HIS A 259 -7.91 -22.68 -15.62
N PRO A 260 -8.98 -21.87 -15.66
CA PRO A 260 -10.22 -22.16 -14.93
C PRO A 260 -11.01 -23.39 -15.43
N ALA A 261 -10.41 -24.26 -16.25
CA ALA A 261 -11.05 -25.43 -16.84
C ALA A 261 -10.85 -26.75 -16.05
N ASP A 262 -9.97 -26.80 -15.05
CA ASP A 262 -9.69 -28.05 -14.29
C ASP A 262 -10.60 -28.26 -13.07
N ARG A 263 -11.87 -27.82 -13.13
CA ARG A 263 -12.91 -28.34 -12.22
C ARG A 263 -13.67 -29.43 -12.97
N ALA A 264 -13.21 -30.66 -12.77
CA ALA A 264 -13.91 -31.87 -13.19
C ALA A 264 -15.36 -31.86 -12.69
N ASP A 265 -16.25 -32.24 -13.61
CA ASP A 265 -17.63 -32.61 -13.35
C ASP A 265 -17.68 -33.73 -12.30
N GLY A 266 -18.30 -33.42 -11.17
CA GLY A 266 -18.69 -34.38 -10.13
C GLY A 266 -20.12 -34.09 -9.73
N GLY A 267 -21.06 -34.41 -10.62
CA GLY A 267 -22.49 -34.43 -10.31
C GLY A 267 -22.85 -35.68 -9.51
N PRO A 268 -23.77 -35.59 -8.52
CA PRO A 268 -24.18 -36.74 -7.73
C PRO A 268 -25.24 -37.58 -8.47
N ALA A 269 -25.10 -38.90 -8.37
CA ALA A 269 -26.19 -39.87 -8.35
C ALA A 269 -26.05 -40.71 -7.07
#